data_AF-A0A258DE79-F1
#
_entry.id   AF-A0A258DE79-F1
#
_cell.length_a   1.000
_cell.length_b   1.000
_cell.length_c   1.000
_cell.angle_alpha   90.00
_cell.angle_beta   90.00
_cell.angle_gamma   90.00
#
_symmetry.space_group_name_H-M   'P 1'
#
loop_
_entity.id
_entity.type
_entity.pdbx_description
1 polymer ?
#
loop_
_entity_poly.entity_id
_entity_poly.type
_entity_poly.pdbx_seq_one_letter_code
_entity_poly.pdbx_strand_id
1 'polypeptide(L)'
;MFDRRHTLPLCTLGALVCLAAAMTGWPAQANDTSAQLAAGGLEFVQNNDVEMTSEDLFISATEVRVRYVFRNRAKQDVTTLVAFPMPDITITEASNLAIPVEDDVNFLKFRTVINGKPVTADIQQRALAVGVDRSALLRELKVPLAPQLPSTQAALDALPKDKWDDLIKLGLGIPAG
;
A
#
# COMPACT_ATOMS: atom_id res chain seq x y z
N MET A 1 -75.16 -3.44 -7.88
CA MET A 1 -75.15 -2.58 -6.68
C MET A 1 -73.78 -2.73 -6.03
N PHE A 2 -72.97 -1.67 -6.13
CA PHE A 2 -71.66 -1.37 -5.51
C PHE A 2 -70.44 -2.31 -5.65
N ASP A 3 -69.53 -1.85 -6.53
CA ASP A 3 -68.08 -2.06 -6.57
C ASP A 3 -67.43 -1.52 -5.27
N ARG A 4 -66.53 -2.30 -4.63
CA ARG A 4 -65.71 -1.87 -3.48
C ARG A 4 -64.25 -2.10 -3.83
N ARG A 5 -63.62 -1.07 -4.40
CA ARG A 5 -62.18 -1.02 -4.62
C ARG A 5 -61.47 -0.76 -3.29
N HIS A 6 -60.72 -1.73 -2.79
CA HIS A 6 -59.74 -1.51 -1.73
C HIS A 6 -58.39 -1.15 -2.38
N THR A 7 -58.14 0.14 -2.55
CA THR A 7 -56.81 0.68 -2.85
C THR A 7 -55.98 0.65 -1.57
N LEU A 8 -55.02 -0.28 -1.48
CA LEU A 8 -53.96 -0.21 -0.48
C LEU A 8 -53.04 0.97 -0.83
N PRO A 9 -52.67 1.83 0.13
CA PRO A 9 -51.85 3.01 -0.15
C PRO A 9 -50.43 2.58 -0.51
N LEU A 10 -49.99 2.98 -1.70
CA LEU A 10 -48.67 2.76 -2.30
C LEU A 10 -47.49 3.23 -1.39
N CYS A 11 -47.77 4.00 -0.34
CA CYS A 11 -46.79 4.58 0.57
C CYS A 11 -46.11 3.58 1.52
N THR A 12 -46.67 2.37 1.75
CA THR A 12 -46.05 1.41 2.69
C THR A 12 -44.98 0.53 2.05
N LEU A 13 -44.96 0.37 0.72
CA LEU A 13 -43.92 -0.42 0.04
C LEU A 13 -42.61 0.36 -0.15
N GLY A 14 -42.68 1.69 -0.30
CA GLY A 14 -41.48 2.54 -0.47
C GLY A 14 -40.60 2.62 0.78
N ALA A 15 -41.19 2.52 1.97
CA ALA A 15 -40.47 2.61 3.24
C ALA A 15 -39.61 1.35 3.53
N LEU A 16 -40.02 0.16 3.04
CA LEU A 16 -39.24 -1.06 3.23
C LEU A 16 -38.03 -1.15 2.29
N VAL A 17 -38.11 -0.57 1.08
CA VAL A 17 -37.01 -0.62 0.10
C VAL A 17 -35.84 0.28 0.52
N CYS A 18 -36.11 1.41 1.17
CA CYS A 18 -35.05 2.29 1.70
C CYS A 18 -34.31 1.68 2.91
N LEU A 19 -34.93 0.78 3.68
CA LEU A 19 -34.30 0.18 4.85
C LEU A 19 -33.37 -1.01 4.47
N ALA A 20 -33.64 -1.67 3.35
CA ALA A 20 -32.80 -2.78 2.86
C ALA A 20 -31.49 -2.31 2.22
N ALA A 21 -31.42 -1.07 1.72
CA ALA A 21 -30.20 -0.51 1.12
C ALA A 21 -29.15 -0.04 2.16
N ALA A 22 -29.50 0.04 3.44
CA ALA A 22 -28.60 0.50 4.49
C ALA A 22 -27.67 -0.60 5.04
N MET A 23 -27.83 -1.86 4.62
CA MET A 23 -27.12 -3.01 5.21
C MET A 23 -26.00 -3.60 4.35
N THR A 24 -25.68 -3.02 3.19
CA THR A 24 -24.52 -3.46 2.38
C THR A 24 -23.27 -2.62 2.65
N GLY A 25 -23.13 -2.12 3.88
CA GLY A 25 -21.86 -1.57 4.34
C GLY A 25 -20.85 -2.70 4.46
N TRP A 26 -20.05 -2.91 3.42
CA TRP A 26 -18.83 -3.69 3.54
C TRP A 26 -18.06 -3.12 4.75
N PRO A 27 -17.56 -3.94 5.69
CA PRO A 27 -16.69 -3.42 6.73
C PRO A 27 -15.51 -2.75 6.02
N ALA A 28 -15.43 -1.43 6.11
CA ALA A 28 -14.20 -0.73 5.78
C ALA A 28 -13.16 -1.30 6.74
N GLN A 29 -12.24 -2.11 6.22
CA GLN A 29 -11.08 -2.56 6.97
C GLN A 29 -10.26 -1.29 7.22
N ALA A 30 -10.34 -0.74 8.43
CA ALA A 30 -9.53 0.39 8.81
C ALA A 30 -8.07 -0.07 8.89
N ASN A 31 -7.13 0.77 8.44
CA ASN A 31 -5.70 0.49 8.54
C ASN A 31 -5.19 0.72 9.97
N ASP A 32 -5.88 0.18 10.98
CA ASP A 32 -5.62 0.41 12.41
C ASP A 32 -4.39 -0.34 12.94
N THR A 33 -3.47 -0.68 12.05
CA THR A 33 -2.30 -1.49 12.38
C THR A 33 -1.09 -0.58 12.63
N SER A 34 -0.38 -0.84 13.73
CA SER A 34 0.96 -0.27 13.98
C SER A 34 2.02 -1.08 13.23
N ALA A 35 3.30 -0.76 13.40
CA ALA A 35 4.37 -1.56 12.84
C ALA A 35 5.46 -1.88 13.87
N GLN A 36 6.28 -2.87 13.53
CA GLN A 36 7.50 -3.23 14.24
C GLN A 36 8.58 -3.59 13.22
N LEU A 37 9.84 -3.37 13.57
CA LEU A 37 10.98 -3.93 12.85
C LEU A 37 11.33 -5.30 13.44
N ALA A 38 11.12 -6.36 12.67
CA ALA A 38 11.49 -7.73 12.99
C ALA A 38 12.69 -8.20 12.13
N ALA A 39 13.20 -9.41 12.37
CA ALA A 39 14.31 -9.97 11.59
C ALA A 39 13.98 -10.09 10.09
N GLY A 40 12.70 -10.17 9.73
CA GLY A 40 12.20 -10.22 8.35
C GLY A 40 11.88 -8.87 7.72
N GLY A 41 12.08 -7.75 8.44
CA GLY A 41 11.75 -6.40 7.98
C GLY A 41 10.58 -5.77 8.74
N LEU A 42 9.91 -4.81 8.10
CA LEU A 42 8.75 -4.11 8.65
C LEU A 42 7.53 -5.05 8.69
N GLU A 43 6.96 -5.25 9.87
CA GLU A 43 5.76 -6.05 10.08
C GLU A 43 4.67 -5.20 10.69
N PHE A 44 3.44 -5.35 10.22
CA PHE A 44 2.28 -4.66 10.77
C PHE A 44 1.72 -5.43 11.97
N VAL A 45 1.61 -4.77 13.12
CA VAL A 45 1.15 -5.34 14.40
C VAL A 45 -0.03 -4.56 14.99
N GLN A 46 -0.92 -5.24 15.71
CA GLN A 46 -1.99 -4.55 16.45
C GLN A 46 -1.44 -3.93 17.75
N ASN A 47 -1.88 -2.70 18.06
CA ASN A 47 -1.55 -2.02 19.30
C ASN A 47 -2.84 -1.68 20.05
N ASN A 48 -3.06 -2.31 21.22
CA ASN A 48 -4.27 -2.11 22.01
C ASN A 48 -4.25 -0.81 22.84
N ASP A 49 -3.06 -0.23 23.03
CA ASP A 49 -2.86 0.99 23.82
C ASP A 49 -2.98 2.26 22.96
N VAL A 50 -2.79 2.15 21.64
CA VAL A 50 -2.88 3.27 20.70
C VAL A 50 -3.99 3.01 19.70
N GLU A 51 -5.05 3.79 19.77
CA GLU A 51 -6.21 3.69 18.88
C GLU A 51 -6.09 4.69 17.72
N MET A 52 -6.30 4.23 16.48
CA MET A 52 -6.55 5.13 15.36
C MET A 52 -8.03 5.59 15.42
N THR A 53 -8.27 6.86 15.75
CA THR A 53 -9.62 7.39 15.91
C THR A 53 -10.23 7.91 14.61
N SER A 54 -9.39 8.24 13.62
CA SER A 54 -9.85 8.64 12.29
C SER A 54 -8.76 8.50 11.24
N GLU A 55 -9.15 8.10 10.03
CA GLU A 55 -8.39 8.20 8.79
C GLU A 55 -9.16 9.11 7.81
N ASP A 56 -8.47 10.07 7.20
CA ASP A 56 -8.98 10.91 6.11
C ASP A 56 -8.04 10.79 4.90
N LEU A 57 -8.48 10.01 3.90
CA LEU A 57 -7.78 9.76 2.64
C LEU A 57 -8.34 10.68 1.54
N PHE A 58 -7.47 11.56 1.05
CA PHE A 58 -7.72 12.42 -0.10
C PHE A 58 -6.90 11.94 -1.31
N ILE A 59 -7.57 11.71 -2.44
CA ILE A 59 -6.94 11.32 -3.70
C ILE A 59 -7.35 12.31 -4.80
N SER A 60 -6.36 12.76 -5.56
CA SER A 60 -6.54 13.62 -6.72
C SER A 60 -5.53 13.26 -7.81
N ALA A 61 -5.69 13.85 -9.00
CA ALA A 61 -4.71 13.69 -10.08
C ALA A 61 -3.31 14.23 -9.73
N THR A 62 -3.21 15.13 -8.75
CA THR A 62 -1.97 15.84 -8.40
C THR A 62 -1.38 15.42 -7.07
N GLU A 63 -2.17 14.88 -6.16
CA GLU A 63 -1.74 14.55 -4.79
C GLU A 63 -2.59 13.42 -4.19
N VAL A 64 -1.91 12.56 -3.42
CA VAL A 64 -2.51 11.65 -2.45
C VAL A 64 -2.09 12.12 -1.06
N ARG A 65 -3.05 12.32 -0.17
CA ARG A 65 -2.81 12.77 1.21
C ARG A 65 -3.65 11.93 2.17
N VAL A 66 -3.00 11.45 3.23
CA VAL A 66 -3.68 10.69 4.29
C VAL A 66 -3.43 11.37 5.63
N ARG A 67 -4.50 11.61 6.40
CA ARG A 67 -4.42 12.17 7.75
C ARG A 67 -4.94 11.16 8.75
N TYR A 68 -4.07 10.78 9.68
CA TYR A 68 -4.41 9.93 10.81
C TYR A 68 -4.55 10.76 12.10
N VAL A 69 -5.51 10.37 12.94
CA VAL A 69 -5.58 10.83 14.33
C VAL A 69 -5.46 9.61 15.22
N PHE A 70 -4.47 9.62 16.10
CA PHE A 70 -4.23 8.55 17.07
C PHE A 70 -4.54 9.04 18.49
N ARG A 71 -5.05 8.14 19.32
CA ARG A 71 -5.31 8.36 20.74
C ARG A 71 -4.55 7.33 21.56
N ASN A 72 -3.67 7.79 22.44
CA ASN A 72 -3.09 6.96 23.49
C ASN A 72 -4.18 6.68 24.56
N ARG A 73 -4.49 5.41 24.79
CA ARG A 73 -5.43 4.91 25.81
C ARG A 73 -4.72 4.41 27.07
N ALA A 74 -3.40 4.24 27.04
CA ALA A 74 -2.63 3.83 28.20
C ALA A 74 -2.55 4.94 29.27
N LYS A 75 -2.17 4.54 30.49
CA LYS A 75 -1.94 5.48 31.61
C LYS A 75 -0.54 6.13 31.54
N GLN A 76 0.28 5.66 30.63
CA GLN A 76 1.68 6.04 30.45
C GLN A 76 1.95 6.42 29.00
N ASP A 77 3.07 7.08 28.77
CA ASP A 77 3.53 7.39 27.41
C ASP A 77 3.83 6.11 26.64
N VAL A 78 3.41 6.08 25.37
CA VAL A 78 3.63 4.95 24.46
C VAL A 78 4.42 5.44 23.25
N THR A 79 5.51 4.75 22.95
CA THR A 79 6.26 4.92 21.70
C THR A 79 5.88 3.78 20.78
N THR A 80 5.41 4.09 19.57
CA THR A 80 5.02 3.09 18.58
C THR A 80 5.57 3.48 17.21
N LEU A 81 5.93 2.48 16.40
CA LEU A 81 6.26 2.69 15.00
C LEU A 81 4.96 2.69 14.20
N VAL A 82 4.81 3.70 13.35
CA VAL A 82 3.72 3.79 12.37
C VAL A 82 4.36 3.62 11.00
N ALA A 83 3.79 2.75 10.19
CA ALA A 83 4.25 2.53 8.83
C ALA A 83 3.12 2.74 7.83
N PHE A 84 3.50 3.24 6.66
CA PHE A 84 2.61 3.40 5.53
C PHE A 84 3.03 2.42 4.43
N PRO A 85 2.15 1.51 3.98
CA PRO A 85 2.49 0.60 2.90
C PRO A 85 2.62 1.38 1.59
N MET A 86 3.73 1.15 0.89
CA MET A 86 3.96 1.70 -0.44
C MET A 86 3.46 0.70 -1.50
N PRO A 87 2.95 1.18 -2.64
CA PRO A 87 2.51 0.28 -3.71
C PRO A 87 3.70 -0.49 -4.29
N ASP A 88 3.46 -1.75 -4.64
CA ASP A 88 4.44 -2.55 -5.36
C ASP A 88 4.67 -2.00 -6.78
N ILE A 89 5.93 -1.99 -7.22
CA ILE A 89 6.28 -1.68 -8.60
C ILE A 89 6.66 -2.98 -9.29
N THR A 90 5.83 -3.40 -10.24
CA THR A 90 6.11 -4.56 -11.10
C THR A 90 6.24 -4.08 -12.54
N ILE A 91 7.36 -4.42 -13.18
CA ILE A 91 7.55 -4.20 -14.62
C ILE A 91 7.13 -5.46 -15.35
N THR A 92 6.23 -5.30 -16.32
CA THR A 92 5.80 -6.35 -17.25
C THR A 92 5.97 -5.85 -18.68
N GLU A 93 6.02 -6.74 -19.67
CA GLU A 93 6.08 -6.36 -21.10
C GLU A 93 4.99 -5.34 -21.51
N ALA A 94 3.86 -5.29 -20.78
CA ALA A 94 2.73 -4.39 -21.01
C ALA A 94 2.68 -3.18 -20.07
N SER A 95 3.64 -3.01 -19.14
CA SER A 95 3.56 -1.94 -18.15
C SER A 95 3.97 -0.59 -18.72
N ASN A 96 2.98 0.26 -19.01
CA ASN A 96 3.15 1.70 -19.27
C ASN A 96 3.26 2.46 -17.93
N LEU A 97 4.23 2.11 -17.08
CA LEU A 97 4.46 2.82 -15.82
C LEU A 97 5.32 4.05 -16.08
N ALA A 98 4.68 5.20 -16.33
CA ALA A 98 5.34 6.49 -16.32
C ALA A 98 5.36 7.02 -14.87
N ILE A 99 6.31 6.56 -14.04
CA ILE A 99 6.61 7.20 -12.75
C ILE A 99 7.67 8.28 -13.04
N PRO A 100 7.31 9.57 -13.04
CA PRO A 100 8.18 10.66 -13.50
C PRO A 100 9.14 11.10 -12.38
N VAL A 101 9.82 10.15 -11.74
CA VAL A 101 10.71 10.40 -10.61
C VAL A 101 11.97 9.57 -10.76
N GLU A 102 13.12 10.26 -10.79
CA GLU A 102 14.46 9.67 -10.89
C GLU A 102 15.00 9.16 -9.54
N ASP A 103 14.30 9.47 -8.44
CA ASP A 103 14.60 8.98 -7.10
C ASP A 103 14.24 7.49 -6.98
N ASP A 104 15.26 6.66 -6.79
CA ASP A 104 15.15 5.20 -6.68
C ASP A 104 14.59 4.73 -5.34
N VAL A 105 14.59 5.60 -4.31
CA VAL A 105 14.12 5.28 -2.97
C VAL A 105 12.78 5.95 -2.68
N ASN A 106 12.67 7.27 -2.85
CA ASN A 106 11.45 8.05 -2.59
C ASN A 106 10.71 8.45 -3.87
N PHE A 107 10.38 7.46 -4.70
CA PHE A 107 9.75 7.67 -6.01
C PHE A 107 8.37 8.36 -5.96
N LEU A 108 7.66 8.37 -4.82
CA LEU A 108 6.40 9.11 -4.64
C LEU A 108 6.58 10.49 -3.99
N LYS A 109 7.80 10.91 -3.69
CA LYS A 109 8.08 12.15 -2.93
C LYS A 109 7.31 12.19 -1.61
N PHE A 110 7.23 11.04 -0.93
CA PHE A 110 6.55 10.87 0.34
C PHE A 110 7.10 11.83 1.40
N ARG A 111 6.20 12.44 2.18
CA ARG A 111 6.52 13.39 3.24
C ARG A 111 5.62 13.12 4.43
N THR A 112 6.19 13.22 5.63
CA THR A 112 5.46 12.99 6.89
C THR A 112 5.50 14.23 7.76
N VAL A 113 4.36 14.53 8.39
CA VAL A 113 4.22 15.61 9.36
C VAL A 113 3.49 15.06 10.58
N ILE A 114 4.06 15.23 11.77
CA ILE A 114 3.45 14.83 13.04
C ILE A 114 3.21 16.09 13.86
N ASN A 115 1.95 16.35 14.22
CA ASN A 115 1.55 17.52 15.01
C ASN A 115 2.12 18.85 14.47
N GLY A 116 2.10 19.02 13.14
CA GLY A 116 2.59 20.21 12.45
C GLY A 116 4.11 20.27 12.24
N LYS A 117 4.88 19.28 12.72
CA LYS A 117 6.33 19.22 12.55
C LYS A 117 6.72 18.19 11.48
N PRO A 118 7.55 18.55 10.50
CA PRO A 118 8.10 17.58 9.55
C PRO A 118 8.88 16.50 10.29
N VAL A 119 8.71 15.24 9.87
CA VAL A 119 9.45 14.10 10.38
C VAL A 119 9.96 13.30 9.18
N THR A 120 11.22 12.89 9.24
CA THR A 120 11.81 12.00 8.23
C THR A 120 11.20 10.61 8.36
N ALA A 121 10.69 10.08 7.26
CA ALA A 121 10.26 8.69 7.18
C ALA A 121 11.40 7.83 6.63
N ASP A 122 11.65 6.70 7.25
CA ASP A 122 12.57 5.70 6.75
C ASP A 122 11.86 4.80 5.73
N ILE A 123 12.48 4.61 4.57
CA ILE A 123 11.92 3.79 3.49
C ILE A 123 12.54 2.39 3.56
N GLN A 124 11.69 1.37 3.69
CA GLN A 124 12.08 -0.04 3.68
C GLN A 124 11.74 -0.65 2.32
N GLN A 125 12.73 -0.81 1.44
CA GLN A 125 12.56 -1.41 0.12
C GLN A 125 12.93 -2.89 0.12
N ARG A 126 12.07 -3.69 -0.53
CA ARG A 126 12.30 -5.12 -0.77
C ARG A 126 12.03 -5.47 -2.23
N ALA A 127 12.85 -6.36 -2.77
CA ALA A 127 12.61 -7.00 -4.05
C ALA A 127 12.21 -8.46 -3.79
N LEU A 128 10.97 -8.80 -4.12
CA LEU A 128 10.43 -10.14 -3.94
C LEU A 128 10.36 -10.86 -5.28
N ALA A 129 10.84 -12.10 -5.33
CA ALA A 129 10.67 -12.99 -6.47
C ALA A 129 10.14 -14.33 -5.97
N VAL A 130 9.00 -14.76 -6.53
CA VAL A 130 8.31 -16.01 -6.14
C VAL A 130 8.07 -16.08 -4.62
N GLY A 131 7.71 -14.93 -4.02
CA GLY A 131 7.47 -14.81 -2.56
C GLY A 131 8.73 -14.79 -1.69
N VAL A 132 9.93 -14.84 -2.27
CA VAL A 132 11.20 -14.81 -1.54
C VAL A 132 11.88 -13.45 -1.68
N ASP A 133 12.37 -12.90 -0.59
CA ASP A 133 13.17 -11.67 -0.60
C ASP A 133 14.55 -11.89 -1.21
N ARG A 134 14.84 -11.14 -2.27
CA ARG A 134 16.09 -11.16 -3.03
C ARG A 134 16.85 -9.84 -2.96
N SER A 135 16.46 -8.94 -2.07
CA SER A 135 17.06 -7.60 -1.96
C SER A 135 18.56 -7.64 -1.70
N ALA A 136 19.01 -8.55 -0.82
CA ALA A 136 20.44 -8.70 -0.51
C ALA A 136 21.26 -9.09 -1.74
N LEU A 137 20.76 -10.04 -2.55
CA LEU A 137 21.38 -10.47 -3.78
C LEU A 137 21.52 -9.31 -4.78
N LEU A 138 20.43 -8.57 -5.01
CA LEU A 138 20.46 -7.43 -5.94
C LEU A 138 21.42 -6.35 -5.47
N ARG A 139 21.45 -6.04 -4.16
CA ARG A 139 22.43 -5.09 -3.59
C ARG A 139 23.87 -5.57 -3.75
N GLU A 140 24.15 -6.87 -3.55
CA GLU A 140 25.47 -7.45 -3.79
C GLU A 140 25.90 -7.32 -5.25
N LEU A 141 24.98 -7.54 -6.18
CA LEU A 141 25.16 -7.34 -7.62
C LEU A 141 25.16 -5.86 -8.04
N LYS A 142 24.97 -4.93 -7.10
CA LYS A 142 24.85 -3.47 -7.34
C LYS A 142 23.71 -3.12 -8.30
N VAL A 143 22.66 -3.92 -8.31
CA VAL A 143 21.42 -3.66 -9.04
C VAL A 143 20.48 -2.87 -8.11
N PRO A 144 20.07 -1.64 -8.48
CA PRO A 144 19.09 -0.88 -7.71
C PRO A 144 17.75 -1.62 -7.58
N LEU A 145 17.00 -1.37 -6.51
CA LEU A 145 15.70 -2.01 -6.25
C LEU A 145 14.51 -1.27 -6.89
N ALA A 146 14.79 -0.41 -7.87
CA ALA A 146 13.82 0.43 -8.57
C ALA A 146 13.70 -0.05 -10.03
N PRO A 147 12.90 -1.09 -10.32
CA PRO A 147 12.89 -1.76 -11.63
C PRO A 147 12.45 -0.86 -12.79
N GLN A 148 11.74 0.24 -12.50
CA GLN A 148 11.30 1.23 -13.47
C GLN A 148 12.41 2.15 -13.99
N LEU A 149 13.57 2.21 -13.34
CA LEU A 149 14.60 3.19 -13.68
C LEU A 149 15.59 2.65 -14.74
N PRO A 150 16.03 3.51 -15.69
CA PRO A 150 17.06 3.14 -16.67
C PRO A 150 18.37 2.68 -16.03
N SER A 151 18.73 3.20 -14.85
CA SER A 151 19.91 2.79 -14.10
C SER A 151 19.85 1.31 -13.68
N THR A 152 18.66 0.82 -13.34
CA THR A 152 18.44 -0.59 -13.00
C THR A 152 18.60 -1.48 -14.22
N GLN A 153 18.02 -1.07 -15.36
CA GLN A 153 18.21 -1.80 -16.61
C GLN A 153 19.68 -1.85 -17.03
N ALA A 154 20.38 -0.73 -16.97
CA ALA A 154 21.81 -0.68 -17.29
C ALA A 154 22.66 -1.55 -16.36
N ALA A 155 22.33 -1.62 -15.07
CA ALA A 155 22.99 -2.50 -14.12
C ALA A 155 22.75 -3.97 -14.45
N LEU A 156 21.53 -4.34 -14.85
CA LEU A 156 21.18 -5.70 -15.29
C LEU A 156 21.89 -6.09 -16.59
N ASP A 157 21.92 -5.19 -17.58
CA ASP A 157 22.58 -5.43 -18.88
C ASP A 157 24.10 -5.59 -18.75
N ALA A 158 24.69 -4.96 -17.74
CA ALA A 158 26.11 -5.09 -17.43
C ALA A 158 26.48 -6.39 -16.70
N LEU A 159 25.49 -7.19 -16.27
CA LEU A 159 25.77 -8.44 -15.58
C LEU A 159 26.37 -9.50 -16.52
N PRO A 160 27.36 -10.26 -16.06
CA PRO A 160 27.83 -11.45 -16.76
C PRO A 160 26.70 -12.47 -16.99
N LYS A 161 26.81 -13.25 -18.07
CA LYS A 161 25.77 -14.22 -18.45
C LYS A 161 25.44 -15.22 -17.35
N ASP A 162 26.42 -15.70 -16.61
CA ASP A 162 26.22 -16.64 -15.50
C ASP A 162 25.35 -16.04 -14.39
N LYS A 163 25.53 -14.75 -14.08
CA LYS A 163 24.68 -14.02 -13.13
C LYS A 163 23.27 -13.83 -13.67
N TRP A 164 23.12 -13.59 -14.97
CA TRP A 164 21.81 -13.50 -15.59
C TRP A 164 21.07 -14.84 -15.52
N ASP A 165 21.74 -15.93 -15.85
CA ASP A 165 21.17 -17.28 -15.78
C ASP A 165 20.72 -17.62 -14.35
N ASP A 166 21.45 -17.17 -13.32
CA ASP A 166 21.05 -17.32 -11.92
C ASP A 166 19.84 -16.47 -11.54
N LEU A 167 19.78 -15.20 -11.95
CA LEU A 167 18.61 -14.35 -11.70
C LEU A 167 17.33 -14.91 -12.36
N ILE A 168 17.43 -15.47 -13.57
CA ILE A 168 16.30 -16.14 -14.25
C ILE A 168 15.80 -17.34 -13.42
N LYS A 169 16.70 -18.21 -12.94
CA LYS A 169 16.32 -19.35 -12.07
C LYS A 169 15.62 -18.91 -10.79
N LEU A 170 15.97 -17.72 -10.29
CA LEU A 170 15.40 -17.15 -9.07
C LEU A 170 14.10 -16.37 -9.31
N GLY A 171 13.63 -16.28 -10.57
CA GLY A 171 12.40 -15.57 -10.93
C GLY A 171 12.55 -14.04 -11.00
N LEU A 172 13.79 -13.54 -11.12
CA LEU A 172 14.11 -12.10 -11.22
C LEU A 172 14.34 -11.61 -12.65
N GLY A 173 14.21 -12.48 -13.64
CA GLY A 173 14.43 -12.15 -15.05
C GLY A 173 13.55 -13.00 -15.96
N ILE A 174 13.31 -12.48 -17.17
CA ILE A 174 12.63 -13.20 -18.24
C ILE A 174 13.73 -13.80 -19.13
N PRO A 175 13.65 -15.09 -19.52
CA PRO A 175 14.61 -15.66 -20.47
C PRO A 175 14.63 -14.86 -21.77
N ALA A 176 15.82 -14.51 -22.25
CA ALA A 176 15.97 -14.07 -23.63
C ALA A 176 15.58 -15.22 -24.56
N GLY A 177 14.64 -14.95 -25.47
CA GLY A 177 14.24 -15.89 -26.53
C GLY A 177 15.32 -16.11 -27.58
#